data_AF-A0A4Q6C036-F1
#
_entry.id   AF-A0A4Q6C036-F1
#
_cell.length_a   1.000
_cell.length_b   1.000
_cell.length_c   1.000
_cell.angle_alpha   90.00
_cell.angle_beta   90.00
_cell.angle_gamma   90.00
#
_symmetry.space_group_name_H-M   'P 1'
#
loop_
_entity.id
_entity.type
_entity.pdbx_description
1 polymer ?
#
loop_
_entity_poly.entity_id
_entity_poly.type
_entity_poly.pdbx_seq_one_letter_code
_entity_poly.pdbx_strand_id
1 'polypeptide(L)'
;MLKTYLRQYTQEPIAIVIGASHLDRVFDETRYKDLSGGLLEGLGKLLDANTKLYVYPHKTEMVCVTAKSFFPAPHMRHIYTHFKENSQICDIVGCEEAEVYTHSKQVHDLMVAKDPQWEKLVPAAVRDLIRTKKLFGFQ
;
A
#
# COMPACT_ATOMS: atom_id res chain seq x y z
N MET A 1 -12.74 11.59 -0.62
CA MET A 1 -11.48 10.86 -0.36
C MET A 1 -10.80 11.43 0.89
N LEU A 2 -10.09 10.62 1.68
CA LEU A 2 -9.39 11.04 2.91
C LEU A 2 -8.44 12.23 2.66
N LYS A 3 -7.68 12.20 1.56
CA LYS A 3 -6.81 13.31 1.16
C LYS A 3 -7.55 14.65 1.06
N THR A 4 -8.71 14.66 0.39
CA THR A 4 -9.53 15.88 0.22
C THR A 4 -9.93 16.46 1.57
N TYR A 5 -10.25 15.61 2.54
CA TYR A 5 -10.54 16.03 3.90
C TYR A 5 -9.29 16.64 4.55
N LEU A 6 -8.12 15.97 4.48
CA LEU A 6 -6.87 16.49 5.06
C LEU A 6 -6.46 17.85 4.47
N ARG A 7 -6.69 18.08 3.17
CA ARG A 7 -6.43 19.37 2.51
C ARG A 7 -7.28 20.53 3.03
N GLN A 8 -8.39 20.27 3.72
CA GLN A 8 -9.17 21.32 4.38
C GLN A 8 -8.46 21.87 5.62
N TYR A 9 -7.48 21.14 6.17
CA TYR A 9 -6.82 21.48 7.44
C TYR A 9 -5.33 21.79 7.30
N THR A 10 -4.72 21.59 6.13
CA THR A 10 -3.30 21.88 5.91
C THR A 10 -2.98 22.12 4.44
N GLN A 11 -2.03 23.03 4.18
CA GLN A 11 -1.45 23.28 2.86
C GLN A 11 -0.08 22.61 2.68
N GLU A 12 0.49 22.01 3.74
CA GLU A 12 1.79 21.35 3.72
C GLU A 12 1.80 20.11 2.83
N PRO A 13 2.93 19.68 2.24
CA PRO A 13 2.99 18.48 1.40
C PRO A 13 2.39 17.24 2.07
N ILE A 14 1.59 16.45 1.33
CA ILE A 14 1.10 15.14 1.80
C ILE A 14 2.00 14.04 1.23
N ALA A 15 2.53 13.20 2.13
CA ALA A 15 3.11 11.91 1.78
C ALA A 15 2.10 10.79 2.06
N ILE A 16 1.77 9.99 1.05
CA ILE A 16 0.97 8.78 1.17
C ILE A 16 1.92 7.60 0.98
N VAL A 17 1.94 6.64 1.92
CA VAL A 17 2.76 5.43 1.80
C VAL A 17 1.86 4.25 1.45
N ILE A 18 2.23 3.48 0.43
CA ILE A 18 1.57 2.22 0.07
C ILE A 18 2.60 1.12 -0.19
N GLY A 19 2.21 -0.14 -0.04
CA GLY A 19 3.01 -1.27 -0.53
C GLY A 19 2.98 -1.36 -2.06
N ALA A 20 4.08 -1.77 -2.68
CA ALA A 20 4.18 -1.91 -4.13
C ALA A 20 3.14 -2.89 -4.72
N SER A 21 2.69 -3.88 -3.95
CA SER A 21 1.61 -4.81 -4.33
C SER A 21 0.25 -4.15 -4.51
N HIS A 22 0.10 -2.88 -4.13
CA HIS A 22 -1.14 -2.12 -4.32
C HIS A 22 -1.10 -1.20 -5.53
N LEU A 23 0.04 -1.08 -6.24
CA LEU A 23 0.13 -0.23 -7.42
C LEU A 23 -0.85 -0.62 -8.52
N ASP A 24 -1.01 -1.92 -8.81
CA ASP A 24 -2.01 -2.39 -9.78
C ASP A 24 -3.41 -1.88 -9.45
N ARG A 25 -3.77 -1.86 -8.17
CA ARG A 25 -5.09 -1.40 -7.73
C ARG A 25 -5.27 0.11 -7.84
N VAL A 26 -4.17 0.88 -7.76
CA VAL A 26 -4.21 2.34 -7.97
C VAL A 26 -4.46 2.66 -9.44
N PHE A 27 -3.94 1.85 -10.36
CA PHE A 27 -4.07 2.02 -11.81
C PHE A 27 -5.20 1.18 -12.44
N ASP A 28 -6.05 0.54 -11.62
CA ASP A 28 -7.20 -0.24 -12.06
C ASP A 28 -8.37 0.70 -12.39
N GLU A 29 -8.68 0.84 -13.69
CA GLU A 29 -9.76 1.68 -14.20
C GLU A 29 -11.13 1.36 -13.57
N THR A 30 -11.36 0.09 -13.20
CA THR A 30 -12.66 -0.33 -12.66
C THR A 30 -12.97 0.31 -11.31
N ARG A 31 -11.96 0.82 -10.60
CA ARG A 31 -12.07 1.53 -9.32
C ARG A 31 -12.64 2.95 -9.47
N TYR A 32 -12.67 3.50 -10.68
CA TYR A 32 -12.99 4.90 -10.92
C TYR A 32 -14.24 5.09 -11.79
N LYS A 33 -15.05 4.03 -11.97
CA LYS A 33 -16.26 4.06 -12.81
C LYS A 33 -17.29 5.11 -12.38
N ASP A 34 -17.31 5.47 -11.10
CA ASP A 34 -18.25 6.45 -10.53
C ASP A 34 -17.78 7.91 -10.72
N LEU A 35 -16.58 8.13 -11.26
CA LEU A 35 -16.03 9.46 -11.55
C LEU A 35 -16.28 9.83 -13.01
N SER A 36 -16.74 11.06 -13.24
CA SER A 36 -17.00 11.59 -14.59
C SER A 36 -15.80 11.49 -15.54
N GLY A 37 -14.60 11.76 -15.05
CA GLY A 37 -13.33 11.65 -15.77
C GLY A 37 -12.57 10.35 -15.49
N GLY A 38 -13.22 9.36 -14.89
CA GLY A 38 -12.68 8.03 -14.65
C GLY A 38 -11.36 8.03 -13.88
N LEU A 39 -10.45 7.15 -14.31
CA LEU A 39 -9.14 6.96 -13.67
C LEU A 39 -8.28 8.22 -13.68
N LEU A 40 -8.30 9.01 -14.75
CA LEU A 40 -7.51 10.25 -14.83
C LEU A 40 -7.97 11.28 -13.81
N GLU A 41 -9.29 11.43 -13.61
CA GLU A 41 -9.83 12.29 -12.56
C GLU A 41 -9.38 11.80 -11.17
N GLY A 42 -9.45 10.49 -10.94
CA GLY A 42 -9.02 9.86 -9.69
C GLY A 42 -7.54 10.07 -9.38
N LEU A 43 -6.66 9.78 -10.36
CA LEU A 43 -5.22 9.95 -10.23
C LEU A 43 -4.82 11.42 -10.10
N GLY A 44 -5.41 12.33 -10.86
CA GLY A 44 -5.15 13.77 -10.73
C GLY A 44 -5.53 14.31 -9.35
N LYS A 45 -6.64 13.83 -8.77
CA LYS A 45 -7.01 14.16 -7.39
C LYS A 45 -6.09 13.53 -6.35
N LEU A 46 -5.59 12.32 -6.58
CA LEU A 46 -4.69 11.62 -5.66
C LEU A 46 -3.28 12.22 -5.68
N LEU A 47 -2.71 12.38 -6.86
CA LEU A 47 -1.36 12.82 -7.16
C LEU A 47 -1.40 14.24 -7.76
N ASP A 48 -1.87 15.22 -6.99
CA ASP A 48 -1.70 16.62 -7.36
C ASP A 48 -0.27 17.09 -7.05
N ALA A 49 0.05 18.34 -7.38
CA ALA A 49 1.41 18.89 -7.26
C ALA A 49 1.99 18.84 -5.83
N ASN A 50 1.14 18.85 -4.80
CA ASN A 50 1.57 18.86 -3.39
C ASN A 50 1.36 17.52 -2.68
N THR A 51 1.19 16.44 -3.45
CA THR A 51 1.05 15.08 -2.92
C THR A 51 2.03 14.13 -3.57
N LYS A 52 2.71 13.34 -2.74
CA LYS A 52 3.61 12.29 -3.16
C LYS A 52 3.14 10.93 -2.66
N LEU A 53 3.19 9.95 -3.54
CA LEU A 53 2.97 8.55 -3.24
C LEU A 53 4.33 7.87 -3.10
N TYR A 54 4.64 7.48 -1.87
CA TYR A 54 5.81 6.69 -1.55
C TYR A 54 5.46 5.21 -1.58
N VAL A 55 6.19 4.46 -2.38
CA VAL A 55 5.97 3.04 -2.60
C VAL A 55 6.98 2.25 -1.78
N TYR A 56 6.49 1.58 -0.76
CA TYR A 56 7.29 0.65 0.05
C TYR A 56 7.48 -0.67 -0.71
N PRO A 57 8.70 -1.24 -0.72
CA PRO A 57 8.97 -2.51 -1.40
C PRO A 57 8.05 -3.62 -0.90
N HIS A 58 7.48 -4.38 -1.83
CA HIS A 58 6.76 -5.59 -1.52
C HIS A 58 7.65 -6.79 -1.84
N LYS A 59 8.24 -7.36 -0.80
CA LYS A 59 9.17 -8.49 -0.89
C LYS A 59 8.47 -9.81 -0.61
N THR A 60 8.74 -10.77 -1.47
CA THR A 60 8.41 -12.18 -1.29
C THR A 60 9.71 -12.99 -1.34
N GLU A 61 9.65 -14.29 -1.08
CA GLU A 61 10.80 -15.19 -1.21
C GLU A 61 11.42 -15.19 -2.62
N MET A 62 10.62 -14.91 -3.65
CA MET A 62 11.05 -15.02 -5.05
C MET A 62 11.32 -13.67 -5.72
N VAL A 63 10.57 -12.64 -5.35
CA VAL A 63 10.58 -11.36 -6.06
C VAL A 63 10.42 -10.19 -5.11
N CYS A 64 11.04 -9.08 -5.48
CA CYS A 64 10.81 -7.78 -4.89
C CYS A 64 10.14 -6.81 -5.88
N VAL A 65 8.91 -6.41 -5.56
CA VAL A 65 8.18 -5.41 -6.34
C VAL A 65 8.41 -4.04 -5.72
N THR A 66 8.73 -3.07 -6.56
CA THR A 66 9.01 -1.66 -6.20
C THR A 66 8.32 -0.75 -7.23
N ALA A 67 8.32 0.57 -7.05
CA ALA A 67 7.85 1.47 -8.10
C ALA A 67 8.76 1.43 -9.34
N LYS A 68 10.01 0.99 -9.20
CA LYS A 68 10.92 0.80 -10.33
C LYS A 68 10.63 -0.48 -11.12
N SER A 69 10.34 -1.59 -10.45
CA SER A 69 10.05 -2.88 -11.10
C SER A 69 8.58 -3.08 -11.48
N PHE A 70 7.70 -2.17 -11.05
CA PHE A 70 6.29 -2.18 -11.45
C PHE A 70 6.10 -1.75 -12.91
N PHE A 71 5.39 -2.57 -13.67
CA PHE A 71 5.01 -2.30 -15.07
C PHE A 71 3.48 -2.30 -15.19
N PRO A 72 2.84 -1.12 -15.32
CA PRO A 72 1.40 -1.06 -15.52
C PRO A 72 1.00 -1.62 -16.91
N ALA A 73 -0.30 -1.80 -17.12
CA ALA A 73 -0.85 -2.18 -18.43
C ALA A 73 -0.37 -1.21 -19.54
N PRO A 74 -0.20 -1.68 -20.79
CA PRO A 74 0.42 -0.87 -21.86
C PRO A 74 -0.21 0.52 -22.08
N HIS A 75 -1.54 0.60 -21.99
CA HIS A 75 -2.29 1.86 -22.15
C HIS A 75 -2.11 2.83 -20.96
N MET A 76 -1.70 2.34 -19.79
CA MET A 76 -1.42 3.14 -18.58
C MET A 76 0.05 3.54 -18.45
N ARG A 77 0.94 3.01 -19.30
CA ARG A 77 2.39 3.23 -19.21
C ARG A 77 2.76 4.71 -19.18
N HIS A 78 2.21 5.52 -20.08
CA HIS A 78 2.56 6.94 -20.18
C HIS A 78 2.08 7.74 -18.97
N ILE A 79 0.90 7.41 -18.43
CA ILE A 79 0.36 8.06 -17.24
C ILE A 79 1.24 7.76 -16.02
N TYR A 80 1.64 6.50 -15.84
CA TYR A 80 2.56 6.11 -14.77
C TYR A 80 3.93 6.79 -14.89
N THR A 81 4.50 6.80 -16.10
CA THR A 81 5.77 7.48 -16.39
C THR A 81 5.69 8.96 -16.04
N HIS A 82 4.62 9.66 -16.42
CA HIS A 82 4.42 11.08 -16.10
C HIS A 82 4.48 11.35 -14.58
N PHE A 83 3.74 10.57 -13.78
CA PHE A 83 3.76 10.74 -12.32
C PHE A 83 5.11 10.39 -11.68
N LYS A 84 5.86 9.44 -12.25
CA LYS A 84 7.22 9.13 -11.80
C LYS A 84 8.22 10.22 -12.14
N GLU A 85 8.21 10.73 -13.38
CA GLU A 85 9.12 11.78 -13.83
C GLU A 85 8.89 13.08 -13.05
N ASN A 86 7.65 13.38 -12.70
CA ASN A 86 7.30 14.52 -11.84
C ASN A 86 7.59 14.30 -10.35
N SER A 87 8.22 13.18 -9.96
CA SER A 87 8.49 12.84 -8.56
C SER A 87 7.24 12.80 -7.67
N GLN A 88 6.09 12.46 -8.25
CA GLN A 88 4.82 12.26 -7.54
C GLN A 88 4.65 10.81 -7.12
N ILE A 89 5.30 9.86 -7.81
CA ILE A 89 5.47 8.47 -7.36
C ILE A 89 6.95 8.23 -7.09
N CYS A 90 7.28 7.98 -5.82
CA CYS A 90 8.64 7.78 -5.34
C CYS A 90 8.81 6.39 -4.73
N ASP A 91 9.96 5.79 -4.95
CA ASP A 91 10.33 4.52 -4.31
C ASP A 91 10.87 4.79 -2.91
N ILE A 92 10.45 4.01 -1.92
CA ILE A 92 11.19 3.90 -0.66
C ILE A 92 12.25 2.83 -0.89
N VAL A 93 13.52 3.24 -0.90
CA VAL A 93 14.66 2.32 -1.12
C VAL A 93 14.74 1.30 0.03
N GLY A 94 15.30 0.12 -0.25
CA GLY A 94 15.67 -0.84 0.79
C GLY A 94 14.99 -2.20 0.66
N CYS A 95 14.93 -2.78 -0.54
CA CYS A 95 14.36 -4.14 -0.63
C CYS A 95 15.24 -5.21 0.03
N GLU A 96 16.55 -4.98 0.12
CA GLU A 96 17.45 -5.84 0.90
C GLU A 96 17.08 -5.80 2.38
N GLU A 97 16.78 -4.60 2.90
CA GLU A 97 16.37 -4.33 4.29
C GLU A 97 14.91 -4.71 4.57
N ALA A 98 14.07 -4.78 3.55
CA ALA A 98 12.68 -5.18 3.70
C ALA A 98 12.58 -6.65 4.13
N GLU A 99 11.74 -6.91 5.14
CA GLU A 99 11.35 -8.26 5.53
C GLU A 99 10.40 -8.88 4.49
N VAL A 100 10.35 -10.22 4.46
CA VAL A 100 9.38 -10.94 3.62
C VAL A 100 7.98 -10.59 4.10
N TYR A 101 7.14 -10.14 3.17
CA TYR A 101 5.79 -9.70 3.50
C TYR A 101 4.95 -10.86 4.02
N THR A 102 4.45 -10.73 5.24
CA THR A 102 3.49 -11.67 5.83
C THR A 102 2.08 -11.09 5.75
N HIS A 103 1.17 -11.80 5.08
CA HIS A 103 -0.20 -11.32 4.91
C HIS A 103 -1.00 -11.47 6.22
N SER A 104 -1.77 -10.45 6.63
CA SER A 104 -2.58 -10.52 7.86
C SER A 104 -3.55 -11.70 7.89
N LYS A 105 -4.05 -12.11 6.71
CA LYS A 105 -4.88 -13.32 6.56
C LYS A 105 -4.14 -14.59 7.00
N GLN A 106 -2.86 -14.74 6.66
CA GLN A 106 -2.08 -15.91 7.09
C GLN A 106 -1.95 -15.96 8.61
N VAL A 107 -1.67 -14.81 9.25
CA VAL A 107 -1.63 -14.70 10.72
C VAL A 107 -2.99 -15.06 11.32
N HIS A 108 -4.08 -14.56 10.73
CA HIS A 108 -5.45 -14.88 11.16
C HIS A 108 -5.81 -16.36 10.99
N ASP A 109 -5.47 -16.98 9.86
CA ASP A 109 -5.76 -18.38 9.60
C ASP A 109 -4.99 -19.29 10.59
N LEU A 110 -3.75 -18.94 10.95
CA LEU A 110 -2.99 -19.60 12.01
C LEU A 110 -3.63 -19.42 13.40
N MET A 111 -4.14 -18.21 13.71
CA MET A 111 -4.87 -17.98 14.96
C MET A 111 -6.13 -18.85 15.05
N VAL A 112 -6.90 -18.98 13.96
CA VAL A 112 -8.08 -19.86 13.90
C VAL A 112 -7.70 -21.33 14.03
N ALA A 113 -6.58 -21.74 13.43
CA ALA A 113 -6.05 -23.10 13.56
C ALA A 113 -5.41 -23.41 14.93
N LYS A 114 -5.34 -22.42 15.83
CA LYS A 114 -4.68 -22.50 17.15
C LYS A 114 -3.18 -22.85 17.07
N ASP A 115 -2.53 -22.49 15.97
CA ASP A 115 -1.10 -22.73 15.77
C ASP A 115 -0.28 -21.58 16.39
N PRO A 116 0.60 -21.82 17.38
CA PRO A 116 1.39 -20.77 18.03
C PRO A 116 2.40 -20.06 17.10
N GLN A 117 2.61 -20.54 15.87
CA GLN A 117 3.50 -19.89 14.90
C GLN A 117 3.11 -18.43 14.60
N TRP A 118 1.83 -18.06 14.70
CA TRP A 118 1.40 -16.66 14.45
C TRP A 118 2.06 -15.66 15.40
N GLU A 119 2.47 -16.08 16.59
CA GLU A 119 3.09 -15.22 17.61
C GLU A 119 4.47 -14.70 17.21
N LYS A 120 5.16 -15.42 16.31
CA LYS A 120 6.45 -15.00 15.75
C LYS A 120 6.29 -14.04 14.58
N LEU A 121 5.09 -13.97 14.00
CA LEU A 121 4.78 -13.16 12.81
C LEU A 121 4.26 -11.76 13.15
N VAL A 122 4.11 -11.45 14.44
CA VAL A 122 3.65 -10.15 14.91
C VAL A 122 4.58 -9.60 16.00
N PRO A 123 4.69 -8.28 16.15
CA PRO A 123 5.44 -7.68 17.23
C PRO A 123 4.94 -8.13 18.61
N ALA A 124 5.84 -8.27 19.58
CA ALA A 124 5.53 -8.76 20.92
C ALA A 124 4.39 -7.96 21.60
N ALA A 125 4.39 -6.64 21.47
CA ALA A 125 3.33 -5.79 22.02
C ALA A 125 1.94 -6.12 21.44
N VAL A 126 1.87 -6.48 20.15
CA VAL A 126 0.62 -6.86 19.48
C VAL A 126 0.15 -8.23 19.97
N ARG A 127 1.06 -9.21 20.06
CA ARG A 127 0.78 -10.54 20.62
C ARG A 127 0.18 -10.46 22.03
N ASP A 128 0.81 -9.67 22.90
CA ASP A 128 0.39 -9.54 24.30
C ASP A 128 -0.99 -8.88 24.41
N LEU A 129 -1.27 -7.89 23.53
CA LEU A 129 -2.56 -7.23 23.45
C LEU A 129 -3.67 -8.16 22.93
N ILE A 130 -3.38 -8.99 21.91
CA ILE A 130 -4.31 -10.00 21.38
C ILE A 130 -4.69 -11.00 22.48
N ARG A 131 -3.70 -11.51 23.23
CA ARG A 131 -3.92 -12.44 24.35
C ARG A 131 -4.74 -11.81 25.48
N THR A 132 -4.38 -10.60 25.91
CA THR A 132 -5.04 -9.92 27.03
C THR A 132 -6.50 -9.57 26.72
N LYS A 133 -6.76 -9.13 25.48
CA LYS A 133 -8.09 -8.66 25.05
C LYS A 133 -8.92 -9.71 24.32
N LYS A 134 -8.42 -10.94 24.15
CA LYS A 134 -9.10 -12.04 23.43
C LYS A 134 -9.62 -11.61 22.06
N LEU A 135 -8.77 -10.92 21.29
CA LEU A 135 -9.14 -10.38 19.98
C LEU A 135 -9.07 -11.47 18.89
N PHE A 136 -9.76 -11.23 17.77
CA PHE A 136 -9.70 -12.08 16.57
C PHE A 136 -10.07 -13.55 16.79
N GLY A 137 -10.99 -13.82 17.72
CA GLY A 137 -11.46 -15.18 18.01
C GLY A 137 -10.52 -16.03 18.88
N PHE A 138 -9.45 -15.41 19.42
CA PHE A 138 -8.57 -16.05 20.40
C PHE A 138 -9.32 -16.20 21.74
N GLN A 139 -9.81 -17.41 22.04
CA GLN A 139 -10.57 -17.72 23.26
C GLN A 139 -9.73 -18.40 24.35
#